data_AF-A0A2W4RTY0-F1
#
_entry.id   AF-A0A2W4RTY0-F1
#
_cell.length_a   1.000
_cell.length_b   1.000
_cell.length_c   1.000
_cell.angle_alpha   90.00
_cell.angle_beta   90.00
_cell.angle_gamma   90.00
#
_symmetry.space_group_name_H-M   'P 1'
#
loop_
_entity.id
_entity.type
_entity.pdbx_description
1 polymer ?
#
loop_
_entity_poly.entity_id
_entity_poly.type
_entity_poly.pdbx_seq_one_letter_code
_entity_poly.pdbx_strand_id
1 'polypeptide(L)'
;MSSVPSTSPRVFVARQPILDRTGRVFGYELLHRDPSAHAVRRAVSDDRATARILTDGVLAIGFDALTGGRRAVINVSRQFLLDGIPPGLPTSSVIFGIGADIEADAAVVAACEALRREGYGLALDSYLLVAANAEMLALATHLRIDFVDIPTQAERRRLVAGAPSHVELVATHVETPDRFQEAVAEGYHYFQGSFFGRPAIKEGRNVPAQQLAQLRLLRALNDPNLSVHQLAELIKPDPSMCYRLLRAINNLRFRTKKRGRYRVSA
;
A
#
# COMPACT_ATOMS: atom_id res chain seq x y z
N MET A 1 -39.34 11.19 16.97
CA MET A 1 -37.89 11.41 17.04
C MET A 1 -37.26 10.59 15.93
N SER A 2 -36.93 11.23 14.82
CA SER A 2 -36.39 10.56 13.63
C SER A 2 -34.98 10.04 13.91
N SER A 3 -34.77 8.76 13.66
CA SER A 3 -33.48 8.09 13.73
C SER A 3 -32.52 8.69 12.69
N VAL A 4 -31.42 9.28 13.17
CA VAL A 4 -30.29 9.60 12.31
C VAL A 4 -29.68 8.27 11.85
N PRO A 5 -29.61 7.98 10.54
CA PRO A 5 -28.94 6.77 10.08
C PRO A 5 -27.45 6.91 10.40
N SER A 6 -26.91 5.98 11.18
CA SER A 6 -25.48 5.84 11.42
C SER A 6 -24.82 5.28 10.16
N THR A 7 -24.60 6.14 9.17
CA THR A 7 -23.81 5.81 7.98
C THR A 7 -22.37 5.58 8.41
N SER A 8 -22.00 4.31 8.59
CA SER A 8 -20.61 3.90 8.72
C SER A 8 -19.85 4.45 7.49
N PRO A 9 -18.68 5.11 7.64
CA PRO A 9 -18.00 5.73 6.52
C PRO A 9 -17.70 4.66 5.47
N ARG A 10 -18.11 4.83 4.20
CA ARG A 10 -17.81 3.83 3.17
C ARG A 10 -16.38 4.02 2.69
N VAL A 11 -15.68 2.92 2.48
CA VAL A 11 -14.34 2.92 1.91
C VAL A 11 -14.43 2.69 0.42
N PHE A 12 -13.69 3.49 -0.34
CA PHE A 12 -13.63 3.38 -1.79
C PHE A 12 -12.17 3.18 -2.23
N VAL A 13 -11.84 1.95 -2.57
CA VAL A 13 -10.59 1.63 -3.25
C VAL A 13 -10.89 1.43 -4.72
N ALA A 14 -10.27 2.24 -5.57
CA ALA A 14 -10.30 2.02 -6.99
C ALA A 14 -9.19 1.04 -7.36
N ARG A 15 -9.44 0.22 -8.38
CA ARG A 15 -8.43 -0.64 -8.96
C ARG A 15 -8.36 -0.42 -10.46
N GLN A 16 -7.16 -0.41 -11.02
CA GLN A 16 -6.95 -0.32 -12.46
C GLN A 16 -6.21 -1.56 -12.95
N PRO A 17 -6.71 -2.26 -13.99
CA PRO A 17 -6.07 -3.47 -14.47
C PRO A 17 -4.73 -3.18 -15.12
N ILE A 18 -3.78 -4.07 -14.89
CA ILE A 18 -2.51 -4.19 -15.60
C ILE A 18 -2.57 -5.53 -16.34
N LEU A 19 -2.30 -5.53 -17.65
CA LEU A 19 -2.48 -6.69 -18.52
C LEU A 19 -1.15 -7.16 -19.09
N ASP A 20 -1.07 -8.43 -19.44
CA ASP A 20 0.06 -9.01 -20.18
C ASP A 20 -0.11 -8.85 -21.71
N ARG A 21 0.89 -9.35 -22.46
CA ARG A 21 0.91 -9.32 -23.94
C ARG A 21 -0.26 -10.09 -24.59
N THR A 22 -0.94 -10.96 -23.85
CA THR A 22 -2.10 -11.73 -24.34
C THR A 22 -3.43 -11.07 -23.98
N GLY A 23 -3.40 -9.91 -23.32
CA GLY A 23 -4.60 -9.21 -22.84
C GLY A 23 -5.21 -9.85 -21.59
N ARG A 24 -4.50 -10.75 -20.90
CA ARG A 24 -4.94 -11.28 -19.61
C ARG A 24 -4.50 -10.35 -18.50
N VAL A 25 -5.31 -10.24 -17.45
CA VAL A 25 -4.97 -9.40 -16.30
C VAL A 25 -3.75 -9.98 -15.57
N PHE A 26 -2.63 -9.28 -15.55
CA PHE A 26 -1.50 -9.63 -14.70
C PHE A 26 -1.79 -9.31 -13.23
N GLY A 27 -2.34 -8.12 -12.99
CA GLY A 27 -2.62 -7.60 -11.67
C GLY A 27 -3.42 -6.31 -11.72
N TYR A 28 -3.43 -5.59 -10.60
CA TYR A 28 -4.12 -4.32 -10.49
C TYR A 28 -3.24 -3.28 -9.79
N GLU A 29 -3.27 -2.04 -10.26
CA GLU A 29 -2.86 -0.93 -9.42
C GLU A 29 -4.01 -0.57 -8.47
N LEU A 30 -3.73 -0.49 -7.17
CA LEU A 30 -4.70 -0.06 -6.17
C LEU A 30 -4.54 1.44 -5.93
N LEU A 31 -5.66 2.16 -6.03
CA LEU A 31 -5.72 3.61 -5.96
C LEU A 31 -6.72 4.03 -4.88
N HIS A 32 -6.31 4.92 -3.99
CA HIS A 32 -7.23 5.56 -3.06
C HIS A 32 -8.06 6.59 -3.84
N ARG A 33 -9.39 6.53 -3.72
CA ARG A 33 -10.27 7.54 -4.29
C ARG A 33 -11.12 8.17 -3.20
N ASP A 34 -11.05 9.49 -3.09
CA ASP A 34 -12.05 10.24 -2.34
C ASP A 34 -13.31 10.37 -3.22
N PRO A 35 -14.47 9.81 -2.82
CA PRO A 35 -15.71 9.92 -3.59
C PRO A 35 -16.21 11.37 -3.74
N SER A 36 -15.71 12.32 -2.95
CA SER A 36 -16.02 13.76 -3.10
C SER A 36 -15.14 14.48 -4.12
N ALA A 37 -14.07 13.84 -4.61
CA ALA A 37 -13.17 14.43 -5.60
C ALA A 37 -13.61 14.06 -7.03
N HIS A 38 -14.01 15.07 -7.81
CA HIS A 38 -14.46 14.90 -9.20
C HIS A 38 -13.34 14.57 -10.21
N ALA A 39 -12.06 14.63 -9.80
CA ALA A 39 -10.91 14.39 -10.68
C ALA A 39 -10.10 13.15 -10.27
N VAL A 40 -9.71 12.35 -11.25
CA VAL A 40 -8.60 11.40 -11.11
C VAL A 40 -7.31 12.23 -11.04
N ARG A 41 -6.89 12.63 -9.83
CA ARG A 41 -5.54 13.20 -9.70
C ARG A 41 -4.54 12.06 -9.91
N ARG A 42 -3.48 12.30 -10.70
CA ARG A 42 -2.26 11.49 -10.71
C ARG A 42 -1.95 11.20 -9.24
N ALA A 43 -1.91 9.92 -8.86
CA ALA A 43 -1.78 9.52 -7.47
C ALA A 43 -0.37 9.92 -6.99
N VAL A 44 -0.19 11.18 -6.61
CA VAL A 44 0.94 11.58 -5.77
C VAL A 44 0.82 10.73 -4.52
N SER A 45 1.85 9.95 -4.24
CA SER A 45 1.84 9.09 -3.07
C SER A 45 1.83 9.98 -1.82
N ASP A 46 0.65 10.07 -1.19
CA ASP A 46 0.49 10.65 0.14
C ASP A 46 0.45 9.47 1.11
N ASP A 47 1.21 9.54 2.19
CA ASP A 47 1.19 8.59 3.31
C ASP A 47 -0.25 8.23 3.69
N ARG A 48 -1.16 9.21 3.69
CA ARG A 48 -2.57 9.01 4.03
C ARG A 48 -3.29 8.16 2.99
N ALA A 49 -2.99 8.34 1.71
CA ALA A 49 -3.59 7.55 0.64
C ALA A 49 -3.10 6.09 0.69
N THR A 50 -1.79 5.88 0.83
CA THR A 50 -1.20 4.54 0.98
C THR A 50 -1.71 3.84 2.23
N ALA A 51 -1.71 4.53 3.38
CA ALA A 51 -2.25 4.00 4.63
C ALA A 51 -3.72 3.61 4.48
N ARG A 52 -4.55 4.43 3.84
CA ARG A 52 -5.96 4.10 3.59
C ARG A 52 -6.15 2.94 2.63
N ILE A 53 -5.36 2.81 1.56
CA ILE A 53 -5.42 1.61 0.70
C ILE A 53 -5.16 0.35 1.52
N LEU A 54 -4.19 0.39 2.44
CA LEU A 54 -3.84 -0.75 3.26
C LEU A 54 -4.86 -1.02 4.37
N THR A 55 -5.24 0.00 5.15
CA THR A 55 -6.18 -0.16 6.28
C THR A 55 -7.61 -0.37 5.81
N ASP A 56 -8.04 0.44 4.86
CA ASP A 56 -9.44 0.50 4.47
C ASP A 56 -9.69 -0.45 3.29
N GLY A 57 -8.71 -0.67 2.42
CA GLY A 57 -8.78 -1.65 1.34
C GLY A 57 -8.39 -3.04 1.78
N VAL A 58 -7.08 -3.25 1.93
CA VAL A 58 -6.51 -4.60 2.09
C VAL A 58 -7.00 -5.27 3.38
N LEU A 59 -7.04 -4.53 4.49
CA LEU A 59 -7.45 -5.08 5.79
C LEU A 59 -8.98 -5.13 5.98
N ALA A 60 -9.75 -4.20 5.40
CA ALA A 60 -11.22 -4.20 5.51
C ALA A 60 -11.91 -5.12 4.52
N ILE A 61 -11.53 -4.98 3.24
CA ILE A 61 -12.19 -5.65 2.11
C ILE A 61 -11.54 -7.01 1.88
N GLY A 62 -10.24 -7.13 2.16
CA GLY A 62 -9.44 -8.30 1.88
C GLY A 62 -8.68 -8.16 0.57
N PHE A 63 -7.39 -8.53 0.59
CA PHE A 63 -6.53 -8.47 -0.60
C PHE A 63 -7.16 -9.21 -1.80
N ASP A 64 -7.54 -10.46 -1.60
CA ASP A 64 -8.10 -11.30 -2.67
C ASP A 64 -9.44 -10.79 -3.21
N ALA A 65 -10.26 -10.16 -2.37
CA ALA A 65 -11.51 -9.57 -2.82
C ALA A 65 -11.29 -8.36 -3.73
N LEU A 66 -10.21 -7.60 -3.51
CA LEU A 66 -9.83 -6.46 -4.34
C LEU A 66 -9.15 -6.90 -5.64
N THR A 67 -8.28 -7.91 -5.56
CA THR A 67 -7.40 -8.30 -6.66
C THR A 67 -7.88 -9.53 -7.42
N GLY A 68 -8.87 -10.26 -6.91
CA GLY A 68 -9.25 -11.57 -7.42
C GLY A 68 -8.11 -12.59 -7.33
N GLY A 69 -7.27 -12.49 -6.29
CA GLY A 69 -6.09 -13.33 -6.09
C GLY A 69 -4.90 -13.00 -7.00
N ARG A 70 -4.96 -11.90 -7.76
CA ARG A 70 -3.86 -11.45 -8.63
C ARG A 70 -2.92 -10.49 -7.89
N ARG A 71 -1.82 -10.11 -8.55
CA ARG A 71 -0.85 -9.15 -8.03
C ARG A 71 -1.47 -7.76 -7.85
N ALA A 72 -0.94 -6.98 -6.91
CA ALA A 72 -1.29 -5.59 -6.71
C ALA A 72 -0.05 -4.70 -6.71
N VAL A 73 -0.11 -3.61 -7.48
CA VAL A 73 0.81 -2.48 -7.35
C VAL A 73 0.20 -1.48 -6.37
N ILE A 74 0.98 -1.10 -5.36
CA ILE A 74 0.57 -0.11 -4.33
C ILE A 74 1.62 0.99 -4.31
N ASN A 75 1.24 2.21 -4.68
CA ASN A 75 2.14 3.35 -4.63
C ASN A 75 2.41 3.74 -3.18
N VAL A 76 3.67 3.97 -2.86
CA VAL A 76 4.15 4.29 -1.51
C VAL A 76 4.90 5.59 -1.51
N SER A 77 4.82 6.30 -0.40
CA SER A 77 5.60 7.49 -0.15
C SER A 77 6.95 7.13 0.49
N ARG A 78 7.85 8.11 0.50
CA ARG A 78 9.14 8.01 1.22
C ARG A 78 8.93 7.65 2.69
N GLN A 79 8.10 8.39 3.41
CA GLN A 79 7.91 8.18 4.83
C GLN A 79 7.32 6.79 5.12
N PHE A 80 6.40 6.32 4.28
CA PHE A 80 5.84 4.98 4.42
C PHE A 80 6.88 3.87 4.23
N LEU A 81 7.82 4.03 3.29
CA LEU A 81 8.95 3.11 3.13
C LEU A 81 9.84 3.08 4.39
N LEU A 82 10.15 4.25 4.95
CA LEU A 82 11.05 4.38 6.11
C LEU A 82 10.41 3.91 7.42
N ASP A 83 9.10 4.12 7.58
CA ASP A 83 8.32 3.68 8.74
C ASP A 83 8.15 2.14 8.82
N GLY A 84 8.41 1.45 7.71
CA GLY A 84 8.21 0.02 7.56
C GLY A 84 6.79 -0.37 7.17
N ILE A 85 6.70 -1.49 6.47
CA ILE A 85 5.43 -2.02 5.94
C ILE A 85 4.70 -2.81 7.03
N PRO A 86 3.38 -2.62 7.21
CA PRO A 86 2.60 -3.44 8.14
C PRO A 86 2.68 -4.93 7.80
N PRO A 87 2.80 -5.82 8.79
CA PRO A 87 2.81 -7.26 8.56
C PRO A 87 1.46 -7.75 8.04
N GLY A 88 1.47 -8.85 7.29
CA GLY A 88 0.25 -9.52 6.80
C GLY A 88 -0.09 -9.27 5.33
N LEU A 89 0.72 -8.51 4.61
CA LEU A 89 0.61 -8.42 3.15
C LEU A 89 1.20 -9.66 2.47
N PRO A 90 0.56 -10.18 1.41
CA PRO A 90 1.07 -11.34 0.67
C PRO A 90 2.30 -10.94 -0.15
N THR A 91 3.49 -11.30 0.32
CA THR A 91 4.79 -10.88 -0.24
C THR A 91 4.93 -11.20 -1.73
N SER A 92 4.49 -12.38 -2.17
CA SER A 92 4.54 -12.79 -3.59
C SER A 92 3.59 -12.02 -4.51
N SER A 93 2.59 -11.34 -3.95
CA SER A 93 1.50 -10.72 -4.70
C SER A 93 1.53 -9.20 -4.62
N VAL A 94 2.33 -8.60 -3.75
CA VAL A 94 2.44 -7.14 -3.59
C VAL A 94 3.70 -6.62 -4.27
N ILE A 95 3.52 -5.57 -5.05
CA ILE A 95 4.57 -4.80 -5.71
C ILE A 95 4.44 -3.35 -5.22
N PHE A 96 5.48 -2.79 -4.62
CA PHE A 96 5.47 -1.40 -4.18
C PHE A 96 5.91 -0.46 -5.31
N GLY A 97 5.05 0.50 -5.66
CA GLY A 97 5.33 1.54 -6.64
C GLY A 97 6.08 2.70 -6.01
N ILE A 98 7.28 2.97 -6.49
CA ILE A 98 8.16 4.04 -6.02
C ILE A 98 8.25 5.07 -7.13
N GLY A 99 7.80 6.30 -6.85
CA GLY A 99 7.87 7.42 -7.77
C GLY A 99 9.26 8.02 -7.89
N ALA A 100 9.56 8.61 -9.05
CA ALA A 100 10.82 9.33 -9.29
C ALA A 100 10.97 10.62 -8.46
N ASP A 101 9.89 11.08 -7.83
CA ASP A 101 9.89 12.17 -6.85
C ASP A 101 10.49 11.78 -5.49
N ILE A 102 10.63 10.48 -5.22
CA ILE A 102 11.27 9.97 -4.02
C ILE A 102 12.79 9.91 -4.24
N GLU A 103 13.53 10.74 -3.51
CA GLU A 103 15.00 10.72 -3.53
C GLU A 103 15.55 9.37 -3.06
N ALA A 104 16.35 8.73 -3.91
CA ALA A 104 16.98 7.44 -3.66
C ALA A 104 18.25 7.57 -2.80
N ASP A 105 18.11 8.08 -1.59
CA ASP A 105 19.21 8.12 -0.63
C ASP A 105 19.40 6.77 0.08
N ALA A 106 20.48 6.66 0.85
CA ALA A 106 20.87 5.41 1.52
C ALA A 106 19.75 4.81 2.40
N ALA A 107 18.89 5.65 3.00
CA ALA A 107 17.78 5.19 3.82
C ALA A 107 16.66 4.56 2.96
N VAL A 108 16.31 5.18 1.83
CA VAL A 108 15.31 4.62 0.90
C VAL A 108 15.82 3.35 0.24
N VAL A 109 17.10 3.33 -0.18
CA VAL A 109 17.73 2.13 -0.77
C VAL A 109 17.70 0.97 0.24
N ALA A 110 18.13 1.20 1.48
CA ALA A 110 18.12 0.17 2.53
C ALA A 110 16.69 -0.35 2.84
N ALA A 111 15.69 0.52 2.83
CA ALA A 111 14.29 0.12 2.98
C ALA A 111 13.85 -0.77 1.80
N CYS A 112 14.18 -0.40 0.57
CA CYS A 112 13.88 -1.18 -0.63
C CYS A 112 14.56 -2.55 -0.62
N GLU A 113 15.82 -2.62 -0.20
CA GLU A 113 16.54 -3.89 -0.01
C GLU A 113 15.84 -4.80 0.99
N ALA A 114 15.36 -4.24 2.10
CA ALA A 114 14.60 -5.00 3.10
C ALA A 114 13.35 -5.63 2.49
N LEU A 115 12.59 -4.85 1.71
CA LEU A 115 11.40 -5.34 1.04
C LEU A 115 11.71 -6.43 0.01
N ARG A 116 12.80 -6.28 -0.76
CA ARG A 116 13.24 -7.32 -1.70
C ARG A 116 13.63 -8.61 -0.98
N ARG A 117 14.32 -8.52 0.18
CA ARG A 117 14.66 -9.68 1.01
C ARG A 117 13.44 -10.39 1.57
N GLU A 118 12.38 -9.66 1.90
CA GLU A 118 11.10 -10.22 2.35
C GLU A 118 10.27 -10.86 1.21
N GLY A 119 10.67 -10.62 -0.05
CA GLY A 119 10.05 -11.22 -1.23
C GLY A 119 9.06 -10.32 -1.96
N TYR A 120 8.92 -9.05 -1.56
CA TYR A 120 8.10 -8.08 -2.28
C TYR A 120 8.70 -7.71 -3.64
N GLY A 121 7.82 -7.34 -4.57
CA GLY A 121 8.21 -6.66 -5.81
C GLY A 121 8.39 -5.16 -5.60
N LEU A 122 9.24 -4.54 -6.41
CA LEU A 122 9.38 -3.09 -6.51
C LEU A 122 9.14 -2.66 -7.96
N ALA A 123 8.28 -1.66 -8.15
CA ALA A 123 8.02 -1.00 -9.43
C ALA A 123 8.55 0.43 -9.36
N LEU A 124 9.46 0.78 -10.27
CA LEU A 124 9.95 2.16 -10.41
C LEU A 124 9.09 2.91 -11.42
N ASP A 125 8.49 4.01 -11.00
CA ASP A 125 7.58 4.83 -11.81
C ASP A 125 8.32 6.05 -12.39
N SER A 126 8.44 6.07 -13.73
CA SER A 126 9.09 7.16 -14.49
C SER A 126 10.55 7.45 -14.10
N TYR A 127 11.31 6.42 -13.70
CA TYR A 127 12.74 6.55 -13.43
C TYR A 127 13.58 6.65 -14.71
N LEU A 128 14.61 7.49 -14.68
CA LEU A 128 15.61 7.60 -15.75
C LEU A 128 16.67 6.52 -15.62
N LEU A 129 17.13 5.97 -16.75
CA LEU A 129 18.23 5.00 -16.82
C LEU A 129 19.59 5.70 -16.79
N VAL A 130 19.93 6.25 -15.63
CA VAL A 130 21.19 6.98 -15.39
C VAL A 130 21.93 6.39 -14.19
N ALA A 131 23.24 6.66 -14.10
CA ALA A 131 24.09 6.12 -13.03
C ALA A 131 23.60 6.48 -11.61
N ALA A 132 22.99 7.66 -11.44
CA ALA A 132 22.41 8.09 -10.17
C ALA A 132 21.27 7.17 -9.67
N ASN A 133 20.60 6.44 -10.58
CA ASN A 133 19.50 5.53 -10.25
C ASN A 133 19.91 4.05 -10.25
N ALA A 134 21.20 3.75 -10.43
CA ALA A 134 21.68 2.37 -10.66
C ALA A 134 21.31 1.42 -9.52
N GLU A 135 21.42 1.86 -8.26
CA GLU A 135 21.09 1.05 -7.08
C GLU A 135 19.60 0.69 -7.05
N MET A 136 18.72 1.68 -7.26
CA MET A 136 17.28 1.43 -7.33
C MET A 136 16.91 0.52 -8.51
N LEU A 137 17.52 0.72 -9.68
CA LEU A 137 17.31 -0.12 -10.86
C LEU A 137 17.76 -1.57 -10.62
N ALA A 138 18.83 -1.80 -9.85
CA ALA A 138 19.26 -3.13 -9.47
C ALA A 138 18.23 -3.85 -8.58
N LEU A 139 17.55 -3.10 -7.71
CA LEU A 139 16.51 -3.63 -6.81
C LEU A 139 15.14 -3.80 -7.49
N ALA A 140 14.90 -3.08 -8.59
CA ALA A 140 13.64 -3.10 -9.29
C ALA A 140 13.26 -4.50 -9.79
N THR A 141 11.97 -4.80 -9.71
CA THR A 141 11.35 -5.94 -10.42
C THR A 141 10.61 -5.49 -11.66
N HIS A 142 10.07 -4.27 -11.61
CA HIS A 142 9.31 -3.68 -12.70
C HIS A 142 9.80 -2.25 -12.94
N LEU A 143 9.83 -1.84 -14.21
CA LEU A 143 10.05 -0.45 -14.59
C LEU A 143 8.83 0.01 -15.38
N ARG A 144 8.14 1.01 -14.83
CA ARG A 144 6.91 1.58 -15.39
C ARG A 144 7.27 2.83 -16.19
N ILE A 145 7.00 2.78 -17.49
CA ILE A 145 7.30 3.87 -18.43
C ILE A 145 5.99 4.44 -18.95
N ASP A 146 5.81 5.73 -18.70
CA ASP A 146 4.64 6.49 -19.13
C ASP A 146 4.77 6.91 -20.59
N PHE A 147 3.83 6.46 -21.43
CA PHE A 147 3.82 6.76 -22.86
C PHE A 147 3.45 8.22 -23.18
N VAL A 148 2.88 8.94 -22.21
CA VAL A 148 2.66 10.40 -22.31
C VAL A 148 3.95 11.15 -22.01
N ASP A 149 4.70 10.72 -20.99
CA ASP A 149 5.96 11.36 -20.62
C ASP A 149 7.07 11.05 -21.65
N ILE A 150 7.08 9.85 -22.26
CA ILE A 150 8.03 9.41 -23.29
C ILE A 150 7.28 9.09 -24.61
N PRO A 151 6.85 10.12 -25.36
CA PRO A 151 5.97 9.94 -26.52
C PRO A 151 6.69 9.37 -27.75
N THR A 152 8.01 9.50 -27.82
CA THR A 152 8.79 9.09 -28.99
C THR A 152 9.21 7.62 -28.92
N GLN A 153 8.97 6.89 -30.00
CA GLN A 153 9.37 5.48 -30.10
C GLN A 153 10.89 5.28 -29.98
N ALA A 154 11.69 6.21 -30.49
CA ALA A 154 13.15 6.12 -30.43
C ALA A 154 13.66 6.15 -28.98
N GLU A 155 13.11 7.01 -28.13
CA GLU A 155 13.47 7.07 -26.71
C GLU A 155 13.01 5.82 -25.96
N ARG A 156 11.77 5.37 -26.18
CA ARG A 156 11.28 4.14 -25.55
C ARG A 156 12.12 2.92 -25.90
N ARG A 157 12.52 2.76 -27.17
CA ARG A 157 13.42 1.67 -27.58
C ARG A 157 14.79 1.74 -26.92
N ARG A 158 15.33 2.94 -26.69
CA ARG A 158 16.57 3.12 -25.92
C ARG A 158 16.39 2.71 -24.46
N LEU A 159 15.26 3.08 -23.85
CA LEU A 159 14.93 2.66 -22.49
C LEU A 159 14.79 1.14 -22.39
N VAL A 160 14.10 0.50 -23.33
CA VAL A 160 13.98 -0.97 -23.38
C VAL A 160 15.36 -1.62 -23.49
N ALA A 161 16.21 -1.13 -24.40
CA ALA A 161 17.55 -1.69 -24.61
C ALA A 161 18.50 -1.49 -23.42
N GLY A 162 18.32 -0.41 -22.65
CA GLY A 162 19.13 -0.09 -21.48
C GLY A 162 18.61 -0.66 -20.17
N ALA A 163 17.39 -1.19 -20.14
CA ALA A 163 16.80 -1.73 -18.92
C ALA A 163 17.53 -3.02 -18.49
N PRO A 164 17.73 -3.23 -17.18
CA PRO A 164 18.32 -4.48 -16.69
C PRO A 164 17.49 -5.69 -17.12
N SER A 165 18.14 -6.78 -17.51
CA SER A 165 17.48 -7.96 -18.09
C SER A 165 16.51 -8.67 -17.13
N HIS A 166 16.64 -8.45 -15.82
CA HIS A 166 15.74 -9.03 -14.80
C HIS A 166 14.49 -8.18 -14.54
N VAL A 167 14.39 -7.00 -15.14
CA VAL A 167 13.29 -6.05 -14.90
C VAL A 167 12.21 -6.21 -15.95
N GLU A 168 10.98 -6.41 -15.50
CA GLU A 168 9.81 -6.48 -16.38
C GLU A 168 9.30 -5.07 -16.70
N LEU A 169 9.20 -4.75 -17.99
CA LEU A 169 8.78 -3.43 -18.45
C LEU A 169 7.25 -3.31 -18.50
N VAL A 170 6.73 -2.23 -17.92
CA VAL A 170 5.30 -1.90 -17.92
C VAL A 170 5.07 -0.60 -18.69
N ALA A 171 4.27 -0.65 -19.75
CA ALA A 171 3.81 0.53 -20.46
C ALA A 171 2.56 1.10 -19.77
N THR A 172 2.63 2.34 -19.28
CA THR A 172 1.48 3.04 -18.69
C THR A 172 0.95 4.12 -19.63
N HIS A 173 -0.29 4.57 -19.40
CA HIS A 173 -1.04 5.47 -20.30
C HIS A 173 -1.15 4.98 -21.75
N VAL A 174 -1.33 3.67 -21.93
CA VAL A 174 -1.65 3.07 -23.23
C VAL A 174 -3.15 3.24 -23.52
N GLU A 175 -3.50 4.23 -24.34
CA GLU A 175 -4.89 4.66 -24.56
C GLU A 175 -5.50 4.22 -25.89
N THR A 176 -4.71 3.64 -26.79
CA THR A 176 -5.19 3.17 -28.10
C THR A 176 -4.65 1.77 -28.43
N PRO A 177 -5.34 1.01 -29.31
CA PRO A 177 -4.84 -0.25 -29.84
C PRO A 177 -3.46 -0.12 -30.49
N ASP A 178 -3.23 0.96 -31.24
CA ASP A 178 -1.96 1.20 -31.94
C ASP A 178 -0.81 1.36 -30.94
N ARG A 179 -1.01 2.13 -29.85
CA ARG A 179 -0.02 2.26 -28.78
C ARG A 179 0.26 0.94 -28.07
N PHE A 180 -0.75 0.10 -27.91
CA PHE A 180 -0.55 -1.25 -27.37
C PHE A 180 0.32 -2.10 -28.29
N GLN A 181 0.02 -2.13 -29.59
CA GLN A 181 0.83 -2.87 -30.56
C GLN A 181 2.27 -2.35 -30.66
N GLU A 182 2.45 -1.02 -30.63
CA GLU A 182 3.78 -0.40 -30.54
C GLU A 182 4.54 -0.88 -29.31
N ALA A 183 3.93 -0.82 -28.13
CA ALA A 183 4.55 -1.25 -26.88
C ALA A 183 4.91 -2.75 -26.90
N VAL A 184 4.03 -3.60 -27.45
CA VAL A 184 4.29 -5.04 -27.62
C VAL A 184 5.48 -5.29 -28.54
N ALA A 185 5.58 -4.54 -29.65
CA ALA A 185 6.68 -4.64 -30.61
C ALA A 185 8.00 -4.09 -30.07
N GLU A 186 7.93 -3.10 -29.18
CA GLU A 186 9.09 -2.50 -28.52
C GLU A 186 9.67 -3.36 -27.40
N GLY A 187 8.95 -4.38 -26.93
CA GLY A 187 9.45 -5.35 -25.93
C GLY A 187 8.88 -5.17 -24.53
N TYR A 188 7.79 -4.42 -24.36
CA TYR A 188 7.11 -4.30 -23.06
C TYR A 188 6.41 -5.62 -22.68
N HIS A 189 6.39 -5.90 -21.37
CA HIS A 189 5.83 -7.13 -20.81
C HIS A 189 4.38 -6.93 -20.38
N TYR A 190 4.10 -5.77 -19.78
CA TYR A 190 2.79 -5.44 -19.22
C TYR A 190 2.29 -4.07 -19.67
N PHE A 191 0.98 -3.86 -19.59
CA PHE A 191 0.30 -2.71 -20.17
C PHE A 191 -0.82 -2.20 -19.27
N GLN A 192 -0.92 -0.88 -19.16
CA GLN A 192 -1.94 -0.20 -18.37
C GLN A 192 -2.37 1.08 -19.09
N GLY A 193 -3.68 1.35 -19.12
CA GLY A 193 -4.21 2.58 -19.70
C GLY A 193 -5.71 2.52 -19.95
N SER A 194 -6.29 3.65 -20.34
CA SER A 194 -7.75 3.81 -20.49
C SER A 194 -8.34 2.91 -21.57
N PHE A 195 -7.52 2.44 -22.53
CA PHE A 195 -7.90 1.45 -23.55
C PHE A 195 -8.38 0.13 -22.94
N PHE A 196 -7.72 -0.35 -21.90
CA PHE A 196 -8.00 -1.66 -21.31
C PHE A 196 -9.03 -1.61 -20.17
N GLY A 197 -9.22 -0.43 -19.60
CA GLY A 197 -10.13 -0.21 -18.49
C GLY A 197 -9.78 1.03 -17.69
N ARG A 198 -10.79 1.85 -17.42
CA ARG A 198 -10.67 2.94 -16.45
C ARG A 198 -10.67 2.40 -15.02
N PRO A 199 -10.09 3.11 -14.05
CA PRO A 199 -10.17 2.72 -12.64
C PRO A 199 -11.60 2.47 -12.20
N ALA A 200 -11.88 1.26 -11.73
CA ALA A 200 -13.20 0.85 -11.24
C ALA A 200 -13.20 0.87 -9.71
N ILE A 201 -14.20 1.50 -9.11
CA ILE A 201 -14.36 1.57 -7.65
C ILE A 201 -14.89 0.23 -7.14
N LYS A 202 -14.22 -0.34 -6.14
CA LYS A 202 -14.73 -1.44 -5.33
C LYS A 202 -15.22 -0.89 -3.99
N GLU A 203 -16.49 -1.11 -3.69
CA GLU A 203 -17.10 -0.75 -2.41
C GLU A 203 -16.95 -1.91 -1.42
N GLY A 204 -16.53 -1.58 -0.20
CA GLY A 204 -16.53 -2.49 0.94
C GLY A 204 -17.14 -1.83 2.17
N ARG A 205 -17.57 -2.65 3.14
CA ARG A 205 -17.98 -2.14 4.45
C ARG A 205 -16.73 -1.75 5.23
N ASN A 206 -16.76 -0.61 5.92
CA ASN A 206 -15.62 -0.11 6.70
C ASN A 206 -15.15 -1.14 7.73
N VAL A 207 -13.85 -1.14 8.01
CA VAL A 207 -13.34 -1.58 9.30
C VAL A 207 -14.05 -0.71 10.35
N PRO A 208 -14.83 -1.28 11.29
CA PRO A 208 -15.39 -0.49 12.39
C PRO A 208 -14.26 0.35 13.01
N ALA A 209 -14.48 1.64 13.29
CA ALA A 209 -13.43 2.55 13.80
C ALA A 209 -12.64 1.94 14.99
N GLN A 210 -13.29 1.05 15.73
CA GLN A 210 -12.73 0.24 16.80
C GLN A 210 -11.60 -0.72 16.37
N GLN A 211 -11.69 -1.35 15.19
CA GLN A 211 -10.63 -2.22 14.65
C GLN A 211 -9.44 -1.40 14.10
N LEU A 212 -9.68 -0.20 13.55
CA LEU A 212 -8.59 0.72 13.15
C LEU A 212 -7.84 1.26 14.39
N ALA A 213 -8.57 1.60 15.46
CA ALA A 213 -7.98 1.97 16.74
C ALA A 213 -7.16 0.81 17.33
N GLN A 214 -7.63 -0.43 17.23
CA GLN A 214 -6.89 -1.62 17.65
C GLN A 214 -5.60 -1.83 16.85
N LEU A 215 -5.59 -1.62 15.54
CA LEU A 215 -4.38 -1.72 14.72
C LEU A 215 -3.36 -0.63 15.01
N ARG A 216 -3.82 0.62 15.21
CA ARG A 216 -2.94 1.72 15.67
C ARG A 216 -2.33 1.41 17.03
N LEU A 217 -3.11 0.80 17.92
CA LEU A 217 -2.63 0.32 19.21
C LEU A 217 -1.61 -0.80 19.07
N LEU A 218 -1.86 -1.80 18.20
CA LEU A 218 -0.93 -2.90 17.94
C LEU A 218 0.39 -2.41 17.33
N ARG A 219 0.34 -1.44 16.39
CA ARG A 219 1.54 -0.78 15.85
C ARG A 219 2.31 -0.07 16.96
N ALA A 220 1.62 0.71 17.78
CA ALA A 220 2.25 1.44 18.89
C ALA A 220 2.86 0.49 19.93
N LEU A 221 2.21 -0.63 20.25
CA LEU A 221 2.72 -1.64 21.20
C LEU A 221 3.98 -2.36 20.71
N ASN A 222 4.25 -2.35 19.40
CA ASN A 222 5.48 -2.90 18.82
C ASN A 222 6.62 -1.87 18.73
N ASP A 223 6.38 -0.61 19.12
CA ASP A 223 7.43 0.41 19.22
C ASP A 223 8.16 0.29 20.58
N PRO A 224 9.47 -0.05 20.60
CA PRO A 224 10.23 -0.17 21.84
C PRO A 224 10.39 1.17 22.59
N ASN A 225 10.11 2.31 21.95
CA ASN A 225 10.19 3.65 22.54
C ASN A 225 8.82 4.22 22.94
N LEU A 226 7.76 3.40 22.92
CA LEU A 226 6.42 3.86 23.23
C LEU A 226 6.31 4.44 24.64
N SER A 227 5.96 5.71 24.75
CA SER A 227 5.65 6.33 26.03
C SER A 227 4.22 6.05 26.49
N VAL A 228 4.01 6.03 27.81
CA VAL A 228 2.68 5.89 28.42
C VAL A 228 1.72 7.00 27.96
N HIS A 229 2.25 8.21 27.72
CA HIS A 229 1.44 9.34 27.24
C HIS A 229 0.97 9.14 25.79
N GLN A 230 1.82 8.64 24.90
CA GLN A 230 1.43 8.33 23.52
C GLN A 230 0.40 7.20 23.49
N LEU A 231 0.60 6.17 24.31
CA LEU A 231 -0.37 5.08 24.46
C LEU A 231 -1.72 5.60 24.98
N ALA A 232 -1.72 6.53 25.94
CA ALA A 232 -2.95 7.14 26.46
C ALA A 232 -3.70 7.94 25.37
N GLU A 233 -3.00 8.74 24.56
CA GLU A 233 -3.63 9.49 23.47
C GLU A 233 -4.18 8.58 22.35
N LEU A 234 -3.61 7.38 22.17
CA LEU A 234 -4.14 6.38 21.24
C LEU A 234 -5.41 5.69 21.74
N ILE A 235 -5.57 5.53 23.06
CA ILE A 235 -6.71 4.83 23.68
C ILE A 235 -7.85 5.78 24.02
N LYS A 236 -7.55 7.04 24.36
CA LYS A 236 -8.50 8.08 24.79
C LYS A 236 -9.71 8.29 23.86
N PRO A 237 -9.60 8.19 22.52
CA PRO A 237 -10.76 8.29 21.62
C PRO A 237 -11.73 7.10 21.70
N ASP A 238 -11.36 5.98 22.34
CA ASP A 238 -12.21 4.80 22.52
C ASP A 238 -12.56 4.57 24.02
N PRO A 239 -13.69 5.12 24.50
CA PRO A 239 -14.16 4.95 25.87
C PRO A 239 -14.37 3.48 26.28
N SER A 240 -14.70 2.60 25.33
CA SER A 240 -14.91 1.17 25.60
C SER A 240 -13.60 0.48 25.96
N MET A 241 -12.52 0.87 25.28
CA MET A 241 -11.18 0.35 25.49
C MET A 241 -10.57 0.92 26.78
N CYS A 242 -10.76 2.21 27.06
CA CYS A 242 -10.46 2.83 28.35
C CYS A 242 -11.12 2.07 29.51
N TYR A 243 -12.42 1.78 29.40
CA TYR A 243 -13.18 1.05 30.41
C TYR A 243 -12.67 -0.39 30.60
N ARG A 244 -12.40 -1.12 29.50
CA ARG A 244 -11.84 -2.49 29.56
C ARG A 244 -10.46 -2.52 30.21
N LEU A 245 -9.62 -1.53 29.94
CA LEU A 245 -8.26 -1.43 30.50
C LEU A 245 -8.31 -1.10 32.00
N LEU A 246 -9.16 -0.15 32.42
CA LEU A 246 -9.44 0.13 33.83
C LEU A 246 -10.01 -1.09 34.56
N ARG A 247 -10.95 -1.81 33.94
CA ARG A 247 -11.53 -3.05 34.49
C ARG A 247 -10.48 -4.16 34.60
N ALA A 248 -9.59 -4.31 33.63
CA ALA A 248 -8.48 -5.27 33.67
C ALA A 248 -7.49 -4.93 34.80
N ILE A 249 -7.09 -3.67 34.94
CA ILE A 249 -6.24 -3.19 36.04
C ILE A 249 -6.91 -3.44 37.40
N ASN A 250 -8.20 -3.13 37.51
CA ASN A 250 -8.96 -3.38 38.74
C ASN A 250 -9.04 -4.87 39.06
N ASN A 251 -9.28 -5.74 38.07
CA ASN A 251 -9.28 -7.19 38.25
C ASN A 251 -7.89 -7.74 38.64
N LEU A 252 -6.81 -7.18 38.10
CA LEU A 252 -5.43 -7.53 38.50
C LEU A 252 -5.14 -7.11 39.95
N ARG A 253 -5.61 -5.92 40.37
CA ARG A 253 -5.54 -5.44 41.77
C ARG A 253 -6.33 -6.32 42.76
N PHE A 254 -7.45 -6.90 42.33
CA PHE A 254 -8.20 -7.84 43.18
C PHE A 254 -7.57 -9.24 43.23
N ARG A 255 -6.82 -9.65 42.20
CA ARG A 255 -6.11 -10.94 42.19
C ARG A 255 -4.84 -10.94 43.05
N THR A 256 -4.16 -9.79 43.20
CA THR A 256 -3.02 -9.65 44.11
C THR A 256 -3.42 -9.52 45.58
N LYS A 257 -4.60 -8.98 45.90
CA LYS A 257 -5.12 -8.95 47.29
C LYS A 257 -5.57 -10.30 47.85
N LYS A 258 -5.95 -11.27 47.00
CA LYS A 258 -6.37 -12.62 47.44
C LYS A 258 -5.22 -13.58 47.79
N ARG A 259 -3.96 -13.22 47.53
CA ARG A 259 -2.78 -14.01 47.92
C ARG A 259 -2.16 -13.61 49.28
N GLY A 260 -2.70 -12.60 49.97
CA GLY A 260 -2.15 -12.08 51.23
C GLY A 260 -2.88 -12.48 52.52
N ARG A 261 -3.83 -13.41 52.49
CA ARG A 261 -4.56 -13.86 53.69
C ARG A 261 -4.72 -15.37 53.71
N TYR A 262 -3.65 -16.11 53.99
CA TYR A 262 -3.73 -17.42 54.66
C TYR A 262 -2.37 -17.74 55.29
N ARG A 263 -2.24 -17.36 56.58
CA ARG A 263 -1.70 -18.14 57.71
C ARG A 263 -1.14 -17.19 58.78
N VAL A 264 -1.97 -16.94 59.80
CA VAL A 264 -1.53 -16.62 61.15
C VAL A 264 -1.75 -17.90 61.97
N SER A 265 -0.65 -18.39 62.54
CA SER A 265 -0.45 -19.29 63.71
C SER A 265 -1.48 -20.40 64.04
N ALA A 266 -0.97 -21.64 64.07
CA ALA A 266 -0.79 -22.41 65.31
C ALA A 266 0.39 -23.37 65.10
#